data_AF-A0A9P6SA52-F1
#
_entry.id   AF-A0A9P6SA52-F1
#
_cell.length_a   1.000
_cell.length_b   1.000
_cell.length_c   1.000
_cell.angle_alpha   90.00
_cell.angle_beta   90.00
_cell.angle_gamma   90.00
#
_symmetry.space_group_name_H-M   'P 1'
#
loop_
_entity.id
_entity.type
_entity.pdbx_description
1 polymer ?
#
loop_
_entity_poly.entity_id
_entity_poly.type
_entity_poly.pdbx_seq_one_letter_code
_entity_poly.pdbx_strand_id
1 'polypeptide(L)'
;MTTEKPAQPRNVHKPLLFEIAWEVANKVGGIYTVLKSKAPVTCHEYGDRYTMIGPLSYKTAPLEVETLEPETPELRLTLESMKERGVKFLYGRWLIEGAPKVLLFDTGSVYHKLDEWKGDLWNVAGIPSPPNDHETNEAILFGYLVAWFLGEFVVHEQKSAVIAHFHEWLAGVGIALCRKRHIDVTTIFTTHATLLGRYLCAGSVDFYNNLRSFDVDHEAGKRGIYHRYCIERAATHCCDVFTTVSHITAYEAEHLLKRKPDGVLPNGLNVVKFSAMHEFQNLHAVSKERIHNFIRGHFYGHYDFDLENTLYFFTAGRYEYRNKGLDMFIESLQRLNEKLKATGSNMTVVAFIITPAETHSFTVETLKGQAVVKQLKETVTDIAKRMETRLFEKAAR
;
A
#
# COMPACT_ATOMS: atom_id res chain seq x y z
N MET A 1 -28.22 -20.97 42.05
CA MET A 1 -26.74 -20.94 42.07
C MET A 1 -26.23 -21.71 40.87
N THR A 2 -26.14 -21.05 39.72
CA THR A 2 -25.49 -21.59 38.52
C THR A 2 -23.99 -21.46 38.71
N THR A 3 -23.32 -22.58 38.96
CA THR A 3 -21.86 -22.68 38.97
C THR A 3 -21.35 -22.40 37.56
N GLU A 4 -20.93 -21.17 37.29
CA GLU A 4 -20.13 -20.85 36.10
C GLU A 4 -18.86 -21.68 36.16
N LYS A 5 -18.72 -22.64 35.24
CA LYS A 5 -17.45 -23.34 35.05
C LYS A 5 -16.41 -22.29 34.65
N PRO A 6 -15.21 -22.27 35.26
CA PRO A 6 -14.15 -21.38 34.82
C PRO A 6 -13.85 -21.64 33.35
N ALA A 7 -13.82 -20.57 32.54
CA ALA A 7 -13.50 -20.66 31.12
C ALA A 7 -12.15 -21.37 30.95
N GLN A 8 -12.09 -22.38 30.10
CA GLN A 8 -10.83 -23.06 29.81
C GLN A 8 -9.90 -22.08 29.08
N PRO A 9 -8.59 -22.06 29.40
CA PRO A 9 -7.65 -21.19 28.71
C PRO A 9 -7.56 -21.55 27.23
N ARG A 10 -7.59 -20.53 26.37
CA ARG A 10 -7.46 -20.68 24.90
C ARG A 10 -6.05 -21.14 24.53
N ASN A 11 -5.95 -21.95 23.48
CA ASN A 11 -4.68 -22.43 22.94
C ASN A 11 -3.92 -21.31 22.20
N VAL A 12 -2.75 -20.94 22.72
CA VAL A 12 -1.89 -19.89 22.17
C VAL A 12 -0.86 -20.39 21.15
N HIS A 13 -0.67 -21.70 21.00
CA HIS A 13 0.33 -22.28 20.08
C HIS A 13 -0.18 -22.42 18.65
N LYS A 14 -1.50 -22.39 18.45
CA LYS A 14 -2.14 -22.42 17.13
C LYS A 14 -3.23 -21.33 17.04
N PRO A 15 -2.88 -20.05 17.17
CA PRO A 15 -3.86 -18.98 17.18
C PRO A 15 -4.54 -18.80 15.81
N LEU A 16 -5.74 -18.26 15.80
CA LEU A 16 -6.37 -17.75 14.59
C LEU A 16 -5.86 -16.34 14.32
N LEU A 17 -5.64 -16.00 13.05
CA LEU A 17 -5.18 -14.68 12.64
C LEU A 17 -6.20 -14.03 11.71
N PHE A 18 -6.75 -12.91 12.18
CA PHE A 18 -7.49 -11.97 11.35
C PHE A 18 -6.61 -10.78 11.04
N GLU A 19 -6.32 -10.53 9.76
CA GLU A 19 -5.54 -9.37 9.33
C GLU A 19 -6.46 -8.36 8.63
N ILE A 20 -6.64 -7.19 9.25
CA ILE A 20 -7.68 -6.22 8.94
C ILE A 20 -7.04 -4.99 8.32
N ALA A 21 -7.48 -4.62 7.12
CA ALA A 21 -7.04 -3.40 6.46
C ALA A 21 -8.08 -2.88 5.48
N TRP A 22 -8.03 -1.57 5.22
CA TRP A 22 -8.88 -0.93 4.21
C TRP A 22 -8.60 -1.43 2.78
N GLU A 23 -7.36 -1.90 2.52
CA GLU A 23 -6.88 -2.25 1.18
C GLU A 23 -6.98 -3.76 0.84
N VAL A 24 -7.64 -4.58 1.68
CA VAL A 24 -7.88 -6.00 1.36
C VAL A 24 -8.81 -6.10 0.16
N ALA A 25 -8.37 -6.77 -0.92
CA ALA A 25 -9.11 -6.91 -2.19
C ALA A 25 -9.59 -5.58 -2.83
N ASN A 26 -8.94 -4.46 -2.46
CA ASN A 26 -9.26 -3.13 -2.98
C ASN A 26 -7.98 -2.27 -3.04
N LYS A 27 -7.41 -2.13 -4.22
CA LYS A 27 -6.15 -1.38 -4.40
C LYS A 27 -6.38 0.13 -4.31
N VAL A 28 -6.09 0.71 -3.15
CA VAL A 28 -6.11 2.17 -2.93
C VAL A 28 -4.69 2.76 -2.87
N GLY A 29 -3.74 2.04 -2.29
CA GLY A 29 -2.41 2.53 -1.98
C GLY A 29 -1.35 1.42 -2.00
N GLY A 30 -0.34 1.61 -1.14
CA GLY A 30 0.80 0.68 -1.04
C GLY A 30 0.53 -0.50 -0.12
N ILE A 31 -0.44 -0.42 0.78
CA ILE A 31 -0.73 -1.48 1.75
C ILE A 31 -1.30 -2.70 1.03
N TYR A 32 -2.09 -2.50 -0.04
CA TYR A 32 -2.50 -3.57 -0.95
C TYR A 32 -1.31 -4.43 -1.39
N THR A 33 -0.20 -3.79 -1.80
CA THR A 33 1.00 -4.50 -2.25
C THR A 33 1.66 -5.25 -1.10
N VAL A 34 1.74 -4.66 0.09
CA VAL A 34 2.30 -5.30 1.29
C VAL A 34 1.50 -6.56 1.66
N LEU A 35 0.18 -6.44 1.76
CA LEU A 35 -0.72 -7.54 2.09
C LEU A 35 -0.62 -8.66 1.05
N LYS A 36 -0.64 -8.28 -0.24
CA LYS A 36 -0.54 -9.22 -1.36
C LYS A 36 0.80 -9.96 -1.39
N SER A 37 1.92 -9.26 -1.22
CA SER A 37 3.24 -9.91 -1.23
C SER A 37 3.47 -10.77 0.02
N LYS A 38 2.90 -10.40 1.17
CA LYS A 38 3.03 -11.14 2.43
C LYS A 38 2.10 -12.36 2.51
N ALA A 39 1.02 -12.40 1.73
CA ALA A 39 0.02 -13.46 1.79
C ALA A 39 0.61 -14.89 1.65
N PRO A 40 1.51 -15.20 0.69
CA PRO A 40 2.04 -16.55 0.53
C PRO A 40 2.75 -17.09 1.78
N VAL A 41 3.64 -16.29 2.38
CA VAL A 41 4.38 -16.71 3.59
C VAL A 41 3.44 -16.83 4.80
N THR A 42 2.44 -15.94 4.91
CA THR A 42 1.46 -16.00 6.00
C THR A 42 0.55 -17.23 5.85
N CYS A 43 0.08 -17.53 4.64
CA CYS A 43 -0.69 -18.74 4.34
C CYS A 43 0.12 -20.01 4.59
N HIS A 44 1.42 -20.01 4.29
CA HIS A 44 2.30 -21.15 4.58
C HIS A 44 2.39 -21.43 6.09
N GLU A 45 2.43 -20.40 6.93
CA GLU A 45 2.51 -20.54 8.39
C GLU A 45 1.14 -20.85 9.05
N TYR A 46 0.08 -20.16 8.62
CA TYR A 46 -1.23 -20.23 9.27
C TYR A 46 -2.19 -21.23 8.60
N GLY A 47 -2.02 -21.50 7.31
CA GLY A 47 -2.97 -22.25 6.51
C GLY A 47 -4.38 -21.65 6.60
N ASP A 48 -5.36 -22.49 6.87
CA ASP A 48 -6.77 -22.09 7.00
C ASP A 48 -7.10 -21.24 8.23
N ARG A 49 -6.15 -21.05 9.15
CA ARG A 49 -6.30 -20.19 10.35
C ARG A 49 -6.15 -18.70 10.04
N TYR A 50 -5.82 -18.33 8.80
CA TYR A 50 -5.59 -16.96 8.38
C TYR A 50 -6.73 -16.45 7.50
N THR A 51 -7.34 -15.34 7.92
CA THR A 51 -8.39 -14.65 7.16
C THR A 51 -8.10 -13.15 7.13
N MET A 52 -8.18 -12.54 5.96
CA MET A 52 -8.06 -11.09 5.83
C MET A 52 -9.45 -10.43 5.87
N ILE A 53 -9.57 -9.27 6.52
CA ILE A 53 -10.84 -8.55 6.64
C ILE A 53 -10.71 -7.16 6.04
N GLY A 54 -11.66 -6.77 5.18
CA GLY A 54 -11.69 -5.46 4.52
C GLY A 54 -13.10 -4.97 4.22
N PRO A 55 -13.25 -3.73 3.75
CA PRO A 55 -14.51 -3.23 3.21
C PRO A 55 -14.79 -3.85 1.83
N LEU A 56 -16.05 -4.14 1.54
CA LEU A 56 -16.49 -4.67 0.26
C LEU A 56 -16.54 -3.56 -0.80
N SER A 57 -15.66 -3.65 -1.79
CA SER A 57 -15.73 -2.83 -3.00
C SER A 57 -16.44 -3.61 -4.11
N TYR A 58 -17.67 -3.24 -4.43
CA TYR A 58 -18.44 -3.86 -5.53
C TYR A 58 -17.78 -3.71 -6.92
N LYS A 59 -16.83 -2.78 -7.07
CA LYS A 59 -16.10 -2.57 -8.32
C LYS A 59 -14.96 -3.58 -8.51
N THR A 60 -14.29 -3.98 -7.43
CA THR A 60 -13.07 -4.81 -7.50
C THR A 60 -13.30 -6.24 -7.03
N ALA A 61 -14.16 -6.45 -6.02
CA ALA A 61 -14.36 -7.76 -5.41
C ALA A 61 -14.78 -8.87 -6.41
N PRO A 62 -15.67 -8.64 -7.39
CA PRO A 62 -16.02 -9.69 -8.37
C PRO A 62 -14.86 -10.15 -9.27
N LEU A 63 -13.81 -9.33 -9.40
CA LEU A 63 -12.63 -9.64 -10.20
C LEU A 63 -11.50 -10.26 -9.36
N GLU A 64 -11.46 -9.93 -8.07
CA GLU A 64 -10.36 -10.31 -7.18
C GLU A 64 -10.73 -11.48 -6.25
N VAL A 65 -12.00 -11.81 -6.05
CA VAL A 65 -12.41 -12.79 -5.03
C VAL A 65 -13.27 -13.89 -5.61
N GLU A 66 -12.88 -15.13 -5.34
CA GLU A 66 -13.71 -16.31 -5.55
C GLU A 66 -14.59 -16.53 -4.31
N THR A 67 -15.90 -16.40 -4.46
CA THR A 67 -16.87 -16.55 -3.35
C THR A 67 -16.91 -17.98 -2.85
N LEU A 68 -16.90 -18.15 -1.54
CA LEU A 68 -17.02 -19.44 -0.86
C LEU A 68 -18.01 -19.35 0.30
N GLU A 69 -18.44 -20.52 0.78
CA GLU A 69 -19.17 -20.63 2.04
C GLU A 69 -18.19 -20.83 3.21
N PRO A 70 -18.49 -20.32 4.42
CA PRO A 70 -17.65 -20.50 5.59
C PRO A 70 -17.55 -21.98 5.97
N GLU A 71 -16.32 -22.49 6.07
CA GLU A 71 -16.03 -23.91 6.31
C GLU A 71 -16.22 -24.29 7.79
N THR A 72 -15.78 -23.43 8.72
CA THR A 72 -15.84 -23.72 10.16
C THR A 72 -17.22 -23.38 10.76
N PRO A 73 -17.76 -24.21 11.66
CA PRO A 73 -19.01 -23.92 12.35
C PRO A 73 -19.02 -22.57 13.07
N GLU A 74 -17.93 -22.22 13.73
CA GLU A 74 -17.79 -21.00 14.51
C GLU A 74 -17.91 -19.77 13.61
N LEU A 75 -17.26 -19.79 12.44
CA LEU A 75 -17.34 -18.70 11.47
C LEU A 75 -18.74 -18.63 10.83
N ARG A 76 -19.33 -19.77 10.49
CA ARG A 76 -20.68 -19.84 9.89
C ARG A 76 -21.73 -19.25 10.81
N LEU A 77 -21.75 -19.68 12.08
CA LEU A 77 -22.70 -19.17 13.08
C LEU A 77 -22.55 -17.66 13.29
N THR A 78 -21.30 -17.17 13.35
CA THR A 78 -21.00 -15.73 13.45
C THR A 78 -21.59 -14.96 12.27
N LEU A 79 -21.31 -15.42 11.06
CA LEU A 79 -21.72 -14.75 9.82
C LEU A 79 -23.23 -14.84 9.60
N GLU A 80 -23.86 -15.96 9.94
CA GLU A 80 -25.33 -16.12 9.91
C GLU A 80 -26.02 -15.15 10.86
N SER A 81 -25.57 -15.04 12.12
CA SER A 81 -26.14 -14.09 13.08
C SER A 81 -25.98 -12.63 12.65
N MET A 82 -24.82 -12.27 12.10
CA MET A 82 -24.61 -10.92 11.52
C MET A 82 -25.54 -10.68 10.33
N LYS A 83 -25.72 -11.68 9.45
CA LYS A 83 -26.62 -11.60 8.28
C LYS A 83 -28.08 -11.44 8.69
N GLU A 84 -28.54 -12.17 9.72
CA GLU A 84 -29.89 -12.03 10.27
C GLU A 84 -30.17 -10.61 10.79
N ARG A 85 -29.13 -9.91 11.25
CA ARG A 85 -29.18 -8.52 11.71
C ARG A 85 -28.93 -7.49 10.59
N GLY A 86 -28.97 -7.94 9.33
CA GLY A 86 -28.94 -7.10 8.14
C GLY A 86 -27.54 -6.75 7.62
N VAL A 87 -26.47 -7.32 8.18
CA VAL A 87 -25.11 -7.10 7.69
C VAL A 87 -24.91 -7.88 6.39
N LYS A 88 -24.49 -7.20 5.33
CA LYS A 88 -24.06 -7.86 4.09
C LYS A 88 -22.54 -7.99 4.08
N PHE A 89 -22.06 -9.11 3.56
CA PHE A 89 -20.64 -9.38 3.40
C PHE A 89 -20.43 -10.35 2.23
N LEU A 90 -19.17 -10.45 1.81
CA LEU A 90 -18.68 -11.46 0.87
C LEU A 90 -17.56 -12.24 1.56
N TYR A 91 -17.70 -13.56 1.61
CA TYR A 91 -16.65 -14.45 2.10
C TYR A 91 -16.10 -15.27 0.92
N GLY A 92 -14.79 -15.48 0.88
CA GLY A 92 -14.15 -16.13 -0.27
C GLY A 92 -12.65 -16.27 -0.17
N ARG A 93 -11.99 -16.52 -1.31
CA ARG A 93 -10.53 -16.52 -1.45
C ARG A 93 -10.09 -15.38 -2.35
N TRP A 94 -9.07 -14.64 -1.92
CA TRP A 94 -8.45 -13.63 -2.76
C TRP A 94 -7.60 -14.30 -3.83
N LEU A 95 -7.85 -13.99 -5.10
CA LEU A 95 -7.19 -14.53 -6.29
C LEU A 95 -5.78 -13.95 -6.47
N ILE A 96 -4.93 -14.22 -5.49
CA ILE A 96 -3.50 -13.89 -5.45
C ILE A 96 -2.71 -15.13 -5.07
N GLU A 97 -1.39 -15.07 -5.19
CA GLU A 97 -0.50 -16.14 -4.71
C GLU A 97 -0.78 -16.42 -3.22
N GLY A 98 -0.88 -17.70 -2.85
CA GLY A 98 -1.25 -18.15 -1.50
C GLY A 98 -2.76 -18.26 -1.24
N ALA A 99 -3.63 -17.71 -2.11
CA ALA A 99 -5.09 -17.81 -2.04
C ALA A 99 -5.70 -17.68 -0.62
N PRO A 100 -5.39 -16.59 0.13
CA PRO A 100 -5.87 -16.42 1.50
C PRO A 100 -7.39 -16.27 1.54
N LYS A 101 -8.00 -16.73 2.64
CA LYS A 101 -9.42 -16.47 2.94
C LYS A 101 -9.62 -14.97 3.17
N VAL A 102 -10.74 -14.44 2.70
CA VAL A 102 -11.12 -13.03 2.89
C VAL A 102 -12.57 -12.91 3.33
N LEU A 103 -12.82 -11.94 4.20
CA LEU A 103 -14.14 -11.51 4.65
C LEU A 103 -14.29 -10.01 4.36
N LEU A 104 -15.16 -9.68 3.42
CA LEU A 104 -15.37 -8.31 2.96
C LEU A 104 -16.73 -7.80 3.42
N PHE A 105 -16.75 -6.78 4.27
CA PHE A 105 -17.98 -6.21 4.82
C PHE A 105 -18.54 -5.07 3.96
N ASP A 106 -19.82 -5.13 3.63
CA ASP A 106 -20.54 -4.01 3.00
C ASP A 106 -20.92 -2.98 4.06
N THR A 107 -20.15 -1.90 4.15
CA THR A 107 -20.44 -0.76 5.04
C THR A 107 -21.78 -0.10 4.72
N GLY A 108 -22.21 -0.12 3.45
CA GLY A 108 -23.49 0.41 3.01
C GLY A 108 -24.69 -0.30 3.63
N SER A 109 -24.58 -1.59 3.93
CA SER A 109 -25.65 -2.38 4.56
C SER A 109 -26.03 -1.90 5.96
N VAL A 110 -25.10 -1.25 6.66
CA VAL A 110 -25.28 -0.76 8.04
C VAL A 110 -25.22 0.75 8.17
N TYR A 111 -25.27 1.49 7.05
CA TYR A 111 -25.15 2.95 7.07
C TYR A 111 -26.22 3.64 7.94
N HIS A 112 -27.41 3.02 8.07
CA HIS A 112 -28.48 3.48 8.95
C HIS A 112 -28.10 3.52 10.44
N LYS A 113 -27.02 2.84 10.86
CA LYS A 113 -26.49 2.85 12.23
C LYS A 113 -25.40 3.90 12.45
N LEU A 114 -25.02 4.66 11.42
CA LEU A 114 -23.88 5.58 11.49
C LEU A 114 -24.01 6.59 12.63
N ASP A 115 -25.18 7.23 12.78
CA ASP A 115 -25.37 8.27 13.81
C ASP A 115 -25.31 7.68 15.22
N GLU A 116 -25.87 6.49 15.44
CA GLU A 116 -25.77 5.75 16.70
C GLU A 116 -24.31 5.44 17.02
N TRP A 117 -23.57 4.89 16.07
CA TRP A 117 -22.18 4.49 16.26
C TRP A 117 -21.22 5.68 16.40
N LYS A 118 -21.52 6.82 15.79
CA LYS A 118 -20.79 8.07 16.05
C LYS A 118 -20.99 8.55 17.49
N GLY A 119 -22.22 8.50 17.98
CA GLY A 119 -22.55 8.83 19.36
C GLY A 119 -21.84 7.90 20.36
N ASP A 120 -21.91 6.59 20.12
CA ASP A 120 -21.21 5.58 20.93
C ASP A 120 -19.69 5.81 20.90
N LEU A 121 -19.09 6.05 19.74
CA LEU A 121 -17.64 6.24 19.61
C LEU A 121 -17.15 7.48 20.38
N TRP A 122 -17.93 8.56 20.35
CA TRP A 122 -17.66 9.74 21.17
C TRP A 122 -17.71 9.41 22.67
N ASN A 123 -18.74 8.69 23.12
CA ASN A 123 -18.90 8.32 24.53
C ASN A 123 -17.81 7.36 25.03
N VAL A 124 -17.38 6.42 24.19
CA VAL A 124 -16.43 5.36 24.54
C VAL A 124 -14.97 5.81 24.44
N ALA A 125 -14.63 6.62 23.43
CA ALA A 125 -13.26 6.95 23.07
C ALA A 125 -12.99 8.46 22.90
N GLY A 126 -14.01 9.32 22.98
CA GLY A 126 -13.84 10.78 22.84
C GLY A 126 -13.42 11.21 21.43
N ILE A 127 -13.71 10.40 20.41
CA ILE A 127 -13.30 10.65 19.03
C ILE A 127 -14.39 11.46 18.31
N PRO A 128 -14.12 12.71 17.90
CA PRO A 128 -15.08 13.50 17.13
C PRO A 128 -15.23 12.94 15.71
N SER A 129 -16.40 13.10 15.09
CA SER A 129 -16.67 12.57 13.74
C SER A 129 -17.57 13.53 12.92
N PRO A 130 -16.97 14.53 12.23
CA PRO A 130 -17.71 15.49 11.42
C PRO A 130 -18.63 14.79 10.39
N PRO A 131 -19.87 15.24 10.17
CA PRO A 131 -20.82 14.56 9.28
C PRO A 131 -20.33 14.49 7.83
N ASN A 132 -19.60 15.52 7.38
CA ASN A 132 -19.19 15.69 5.99
C ASN A 132 -17.93 14.88 5.61
N ASP A 133 -17.28 14.23 6.56
CA ASP A 133 -16.08 13.42 6.28
C ASP A 133 -16.48 11.97 5.98
N HIS A 134 -16.71 11.68 4.70
CA HIS A 134 -17.10 10.34 4.23
C HIS A 134 -16.07 9.26 4.61
N GLU A 135 -14.78 9.56 4.52
CA GLU A 135 -13.71 8.58 4.81
C GLU A 135 -13.73 8.19 6.30
N THR A 136 -13.96 9.16 7.18
CA THR A 136 -14.15 8.90 8.62
C THR A 136 -15.43 8.12 8.89
N ASN A 137 -16.53 8.47 8.23
CA ASN A 137 -17.81 7.76 8.37
C ASN A 137 -17.65 6.27 8.02
N GLU A 138 -16.99 5.99 6.90
CA GLU A 138 -16.69 4.64 6.44
C GLU A 138 -15.77 3.88 7.39
N ALA A 139 -14.71 4.52 7.90
CA ALA A 139 -13.82 3.93 8.89
C ALA A 139 -14.55 3.56 10.19
N ILE A 140 -15.51 4.38 10.62
CA ILE A 140 -16.37 4.10 11.78
C ILE A 140 -17.23 2.87 11.51
N LEU A 141 -17.99 2.86 10.42
CA LEU A 141 -18.85 1.71 10.07
C LEU A 141 -18.04 0.42 9.98
N PHE A 142 -16.90 0.46 9.28
CA PHE A 142 -16.01 -0.69 9.14
C PHE A 142 -15.45 -1.16 10.48
N GLY A 143 -14.97 -0.24 11.33
CA GLY A 143 -14.45 -0.59 12.65
C GLY A 143 -15.50 -1.22 13.58
N TYR A 144 -16.74 -0.73 13.55
CA TYR A 144 -17.85 -1.32 14.31
C TYR A 144 -18.24 -2.70 13.78
N LEU A 145 -18.26 -2.90 12.46
CA LEU A 145 -18.50 -4.22 11.85
C LEU A 145 -17.41 -5.23 12.24
N VAL A 146 -16.14 -4.83 12.19
CA VAL A 146 -15.03 -5.69 12.59
C VAL A 146 -15.09 -6.02 14.08
N ALA A 147 -15.32 -5.03 14.94
CA ALA A 147 -15.43 -5.27 16.39
C ALA A 147 -16.64 -6.15 16.74
N TRP A 148 -17.77 -5.97 16.05
CA TRP A 148 -18.93 -6.85 16.20
C TRP A 148 -18.59 -8.26 15.76
N PHE A 149 -18.03 -8.45 14.57
CA PHE A 149 -17.58 -9.75 14.08
C PHE A 149 -16.64 -10.45 15.07
N LEU A 150 -15.58 -9.76 15.53
CA LEU A 150 -14.62 -10.34 16.46
C LEU A 150 -15.30 -10.71 17.79
N GLY A 151 -16.17 -9.84 18.32
CA GLY A 151 -16.91 -10.08 19.55
C GLY A 151 -17.85 -11.29 19.47
N GLU A 152 -18.52 -11.47 18.33
CA GLU A 152 -19.42 -12.60 18.11
C GLU A 152 -18.64 -13.89 17.81
N PHE A 153 -17.57 -13.79 17.03
CA PHE A 153 -16.69 -14.90 16.70
C PHE A 153 -16.07 -15.53 17.95
N VAL A 154 -15.58 -14.71 18.90
CA VAL A 154 -14.98 -15.23 20.15
C VAL A 154 -16.01 -15.84 21.10
N VAL A 155 -17.32 -15.64 20.90
CA VAL A 155 -18.36 -16.35 21.64
C VAL A 155 -18.48 -17.79 21.13
N HIS A 156 -18.39 -18.00 19.82
CA HIS A 156 -18.46 -19.32 19.20
C HIS A 156 -17.13 -20.10 19.27
N GLU A 157 -16.00 -19.41 19.07
CA GLU A 157 -14.65 -19.97 19.15
C GLU A 157 -14.07 -19.78 20.56
N GLN A 158 -14.03 -20.86 21.35
CA GLN A 158 -13.51 -20.88 22.72
C GLN A 158 -12.24 -21.72 22.89
N LYS A 159 -11.72 -22.32 21.82
CA LYS A 159 -10.59 -23.26 21.88
C LYS A 159 -9.27 -22.58 21.57
N SER A 160 -9.22 -21.72 20.55
CA SER A 160 -7.99 -21.10 20.05
C SER A 160 -7.92 -19.63 20.41
N ALA A 161 -6.71 -19.13 20.70
CA ALA A 161 -6.48 -17.70 20.85
C ALA A 161 -6.69 -16.99 19.51
N VAL A 162 -7.18 -15.75 19.54
CA VAL A 162 -7.49 -14.97 18.34
C VAL A 162 -6.61 -13.72 18.31
N ILE A 163 -5.85 -13.57 17.23
CA ILE A 163 -5.02 -12.40 16.95
C ILE A 163 -5.73 -11.57 15.87
N ALA A 164 -5.96 -10.29 16.15
CA ALA A 164 -6.51 -9.32 15.23
C ALA A 164 -5.45 -8.25 14.92
N HIS A 165 -4.90 -8.28 13.70
CA HIS A 165 -3.84 -7.40 13.25
C HIS A 165 -4.41 -6.32 12.32
N PHE A 166 -4.44 -5.08 12.77
CA PHE A 166 -4.99 -3.94 12.05
C PHE A 166 -3.89 -3.13 11.37
N HIS A 167 -4.12 -2.75 10.11
CA HIS A 167 -3.24 -1.87 9.35
C HIS A 167 -3.91 -0.51 9.09
N GLU A 168 -3.19 0.55 9.48
CA GLU A 168 -3.57 1.95 9.36
C GLU A 168 -4.83 2.40 10.11
N TRP A 169 -4.92 3.71 10.32
CA TRP A 169 -5.99 4.36 11.09
C TRP A 169 -7.39 4.08 10.54
N LEU A 170 -7.55 3.86 9.22
CA LEU A 170 -8.83 3.53 8.59
C LEU A 170 -9.46 2.23 9.13
N ALA A 171 -8.64 1.28 9.57
CA ALA A 171 -9.11 0.07 10.25
C ALA A 171 -9.08 0.22 11.79
N GLY A 172 -8.50 1.31 12.30
CA GLY A 172 -8.13 1.48 13.71
C GLY A 172 -9.29 1.65 14.69
N VAL A 173 -10.49 2.05 14.23
CA VAL A 173 -11.67 2.19 15.09
C VAL A 173 -12.00 0.87 15.79
N GLY A 174 -11.85 -0.27 15.10
CA GLY A 174 -12.10 -1.59 15.67
C GLY A 174 -11.24 -1.91 16.91
N ILE A 175 -10.01 -1.40 16.97
CA ILE A 175 -9.09 -1.61 18.10
C ILE A 175 -9.62 -0.93 19.35
N ALA A 176 -10.04 0.33 19.25
CA ALA A 176 -10.56 1.08 20.39
C ALA A 176 -11.79 0.38 20.99
N LEU A 177 -12.68 -0.13 20.14
CA LEU A 177 -13.85 -0.89 20.54
C LEU A 177 -13.49 -2.22 21.19
N CYS A 178 -12.56 -2.99 20.61
CA CYS A 178 -12.10 -4.27 21.18
C CYS A 178 -11.56 -4.08 22.60
N ARG A 179 -10.73 -3.05 22.82
CA ARG A 179 -10.18 -2.72 24.14
C ARG A 179 -11.27 -2.33 25.13
N LYS A 180 -12.17 -1.43 24.75
CA LYS A 180 -13.19 -0.86 25.65
C LYS A 180 -14.30 -1.85 26.00
N ARG A 181 -14.61 -2.77 25.09
CA ARG A 181 -15.62 -3.81 25.29
C ARG A 181 -15.02 -5.11 25.87
N HIS A 182 -13.71 -5.13 26.16
CA HIS A 182 -13.00 -6.30 26.67
C HIS A 182 -13.23 -7.56 25.82
N ILE A 183 -13.20 -7.39 24.49
CA ILE A 183 -13.31 -8.53 23.57
C ILE A 183 -12.08 -9.41 23.74
N ASP A 184 -12.29 -10.73 23.88
CA ASP A 184 -11.24 -11.73 24.12
C ASP A 184 -10.40 -12.03 22.85
N VAL A 185 -9.71 -10.99 22.37
CA VAL A 185 -8.76 -11.02 21.24
C VAL A 185 -7.48 -10.29 21.62
N THR A 186 -6.35 -10.69 21.03
CA THR A 186 -5.10 -9.91 21.10
C THR A 186 -4.99 -9.02 19.86
N THR A 187 -4.73 -7.74 20.05
CA THR A 187 -4.73 -6.74 18.97
C THR A 187 -3.32 -6.25 18.63
N ILE A 188 -3.00 -6.24 17.35
CA ILE A 188 -1.78 -5.65 16.81
C ILE A 188 -2.17 -4.47 15.94
N PHE A 189 -1.50 -3.33 16.09
CA PHE A 189 -1.66 -2.18 15.20
C PHE A 189 -0.35 -1.88 14.48
N THR A 190 -0.39 -1.83 13.15
CA THR A 190 0.72 -1.33 12.33
C THR A 190 0.30 -0.07 11.59
N THR A 191 0.92 1.05 11.92
CA THR A 191 0.83 2.27 11.10
C THR A 191 1.95 2.27 10.05
N HIS A 192 1.59 2.56 8.80
CA HIS A 192 2.53 2.60 7.67
C HIS A 192 3.10 4.01 7.48
N ALA A 193 2.37 5.04 7.92
CA ALA A 193 2.83 6.41 8.07
C ALA A 193 1.96 7.13 9.09
N THR A 194 2.52 8.14 9.78
CA THR A 194 1.71 8.99 10.65
C THR A 194 0.91 10.01 9.83
N LEU A 195 -0.36 10.25 10.18
CA LEU A 195 -1.17 11.29 9.52
C LEU A 195 -0.47 12.64 9.58
N LEU A 196 -0.12 13.10 10.79
CA LEU A 196 0.54 14.39 10.98
C LEU A 196 1.88 14.48 10.23
N GLY A 197 2.68 13.42 10.21
CA GLY A 197 3.96 13.41 9.50
C GLY A 197 3.80 13.70 8.02
N ARG A 198 2.82 13.07 7.35
CA ARG A 198 2.54 13.33 5.93
C ARG A 198 2.18 14.79 5.65
N TYR A 199 1.37 15.41 6.50
CA TYR A 199 0.96 16.80 6.30
C TYR A 199 2.04 17.81 6.70
N LEU A 200 2.85 17.51 7.72
CA LEU A 200 3.95 18.38 8.16
C LEU A 200 5.06 18.40 7.11
N CYS A 201 5.47 17.24 6.57
CA CYS A 201 6.50 17.18 5.53
C CYS A 201 6.11 17.94 4.25
N ALA A 202 4.82 17.97 3.91
CA ALA A 202 4.34 18.78 2.80
C ALA A 202 4.44 20.31 3.06
N GLY A 203 4.53 20.73 4.33
CA GLY A 203 4.34 22.10 4.80
C GLY A 203 5.60 22.97 4.93
N SER A 204 6.68 22.72 4.19
CA SER A 204 7.96 23.50 4.28
C SER A 204 8.55 23.65 5.69
N VAL A 205 8.19 22.80 6.64
CA VAL A 205 8.71 22.86 8.02
C VAL A 205 9.95 21.98 8.15
N ASP A 206 10.88 22.40 9.00
CA ASP A 206 11.97 21.53 9.43
C ASP A 206 11.40 20.45 10.38
N PHE A 207 10.96 19.35 9.78
CA PHE A 207 10.15 18.33 10.44
C PHE A 207 10.96 17.49 11.43
N TYR A 208 12.05 16.87 10.98
CA TYR A 208 12.78 15.88 11.80
C TYR A 208 13.52 16.51 12.98
N ASN A 209 14.00 17.75 12.85
CA ASN A 209 14.68 18.43 13.96
C ASN A 209 13.70 18.97 15.02
N ASN A 210 12.46 19.30 14.65
CA ASN A 210 11.47 19.90 15.54
C ASN A 210 10.35 18.94 15.97
N LEU A 211 10.51 17.64 15.71
CA LEU A 211 9.50 16.61 15.99
C LEU A 211 8.99 16.63 17.44
N ARG A 212 9.89 16.96 18.39
CA ARG A 212 9.60 17.03 19.83
C ARG A 212 8.76 18.24 20.24
N SER A 213 8.80 19.32 19.47
CA SER A 213 8.18 20.60 19.83
C SER A 213 6.81 20.81 19.19
N PHE A 214 6.34 19.91 18.33
CA PHE A 214 5.01 20.05 17.72
C PHE A 214 3.89 19.83 18.75
N ASP A 215 3.02 20.82 18.85
CA ASP A 215 1.69 20.66 19.42
C ASP A 215 0.80 19.90 18.42
N VAL A 216 0.65 18.61 18.67
CA VAL A 216 -0.06 17.67 17.79
C VAL A 216 -1.55 18.01 17.64
N ASP A 217 -2.17 18.53 18.69
CA ASP A 217 -3.60 18.84 18.68
C ASP A 217 -3.83 20.15 17.90
N HIS A 218 -2.99 21.16 18.11
CA HIS A 218 -2.99 22.38 17.32
C HIS A 218 -2.71 22.11 15.83
N GLU A 219 -1.65 21.35 15.51
CA GLU A 219 -1.27 21.07 14.13
C GLU A 219 -2.32 20.23 13.39
N ALA A 220 -2.98 19.30 14.07
CA ALA A 220 -4.07 18.51 13.50
C ALA A 220 -5.34 19.35 13.32
N GLY A 221 -5.68 20.22 14.27
CA GLY A 221 -6.80 21.15 14.19
C GLY A 221 -6.62 22.16 13.05
N LYS A 222 -5.45 22.78 12.94
CA LYS A 222 -5.08 23.73 11.87
C LYS A 222 -5.26 23.15 10.46
N ARG A 223 -5.09 21.83 10.32
CA ARG A 223 -5.22 21.11 9.04
C ARG A 223 -6.57 20.46 8.84
N GLY A 224 -7.49 20.58 9.79
CA GLY A 224 -8.82 19.95 9.72
C GLY A 224 -8.78 18.43 9.75
N ILE A 225 -7.75 17.82 10.36
CA ILE A 225 -7.59 16.36 10.45
C ILE A 225 -7.63 15.83 11.88
N TYR A 226 -8.01 16.68 12.85
CA TYR A 226 -8.01 16.33 14.28
C TYR A 226 -8.80 15.04 14.57
N HIS A 227 -9.99 14.87 14.00
CA HIS A 227 -10.79 13.65 14.16
C HIS A 227 -10.10 12.39 13.63
N ARG A 228 -9.42 12.47 12.49
CA ARG A 228 -8.66 11.34 11.91
C ARG A 228 -7.45 11.00 12.77
N TYR A 229 -6.73 12.03 13.23
CA TYR A 229 -5.62 11.88 14.16
C TYR A 229 -6.07 11.24 15.48
N CYS A 230 -7.25 11.60 16.01
CA CYS A 230 -7.81 10.95 17.19
C CYS A 230 -8.03 9.45 16.98
N ILE A 231 -8.48 9.01 15.80
CA ILE A 231 -8.62 7.58 15.47
C ILE A 231 -7.25 6.90 15.45
N GLU A 232 -6.26 7.48 14.76
CA GLU A 232 -4.90 6.95 14.68
C GLU A 232 -4.26 6.80 16.06
N ARG A 233 -4.38 7.83 16.90
CA ARG A 233 -3.88 7.84 18.28
C ARG A 233 -4.65 6.86 19.16
N ALA A 234 -5.97 6.80 19.06
CA ALA A 234 -6.77 5.84 19.83
C ALA A 234 -6.40 4.40 19.48
N ALA A 235 -6.27 4.06 18.19
CA ALA A 235 -5.81 2.75 17.74
C ALA A 235 -4.42 2.41 18.30
N THR A 236 -3.50 3.38 18.24
CA THR A 236 -2.14 3.26 18.77
C THR A 236 -2.11 2.97 20.27
N HIS A 237 -2.94 3.65 21.07
CA HIS A 237 -2.94 3.47 22.53
C HIS A 237 -3.81 2.31 22.99
N CYS A 238 -4.80 1.90 22.20
CA CYS A 238 -5.71 0.82 22.56
C CYS A 238 -5.22 -0.57 22.13
N CYS A 239 -4.29 -0.70 21.17
CA CYS A 239 -3.78 -2.02 20.78
C CYS A 239 -2.88 -2.65 21.85
N ASP A 240 -2.76 -3.98 21.86
CA ASP A 240 -1.81 -4.67 22.73
C ASP A 240 -0.38 -4.46 22.23
N VAL A 241 -0.15 -4.66 20.92
CA VAL A 241 1.15 -4.48 20.28
C VAL A 241 1.07 -3.36 19.24
N PHE A 242 1.93 -2.37 19.34
CA PHE A 242 2.06 -1.26 18.39
C PHE A 242 3.33 -1.40 17.57
N THR A 243 3.23 -1.32 16.24
CA THR A 243 4.37 -1.44 15.33
C THR A 243 4.32 -0.39 14.22
N THR A 244 5.48 -0.14 13.62
CA THR A 244 5.61 0.69 12.41
C THR A 244 6.43 -0.05 11.36
N VAL A 245 6.50 0.48 10.14
CA VAL A 245 7.23 -0.18 9.03
C VAL A 245 8.71 0.21 8.92
N SER A 246 9.17 1.20 9.70
CA SER A 246 10.57 1.62 9.69
C SER A 246 10.98 2.29 11.00
N HIS A 247 12.29 2.33 11.28
CA HIS A 247 12.81 3.04 12.45
C HIS A 247 12.55 4.56 12.40
N ILE A 248 12.54 5.17 11.21
CA ILE A 248 12.24 6.60 11.09
C ILE A 248 10.77 6.87 11.40
N THR A 249 9.85 6.03 10.91
CA THR A 249 8.43 6.10 11.26
C THR A 249 8.20 5.78 12.73
N ALA A 250 9.00 4.89 13.33
CA ALA A 250 8.92 4.63 14.77
C ALA A 250 9.27 5.87 15.60
N TYR A 251 10.31 6.60 15.21
CA TYR A 251 10.69 7.85 15.83
C TYR A 251 9.60 8.92 15.67
N GLU A 252 9.00 9.03 14.48
CA GLU A 252 7.83 9.89 14.22
C GLU A 252 6.66 9.55 15.15
N ALA A 253 6.26 8.28 15.18
CA ALA A 253 5.13 7.79 15.97
C ALA A 253 5.30 8.01 17.47
N GLU A 254 6.52 7.82 18.01
CA GLU A 254 6.81 8.08 19.42
C GLU A 254 6.45 9.51 19.83
N HIS A 255 6.74 10.49 18.97
CA HIS A 255 6.51 11.90 19.28
C HIS A 255 5.15 12.42 18.80
N LEU A 256 4.63 11.93 17.68
CA LEU A 256 3.36 12.39 17.12
C LEU A 256 2.17 11.63 17.72
N LEU A 257 2.29 10.31 17.91
CA LEU A 257 1.25 9.45 18.46
C LEU A 257 1.41 9.20 19.96
N LYS A 258 2.50 9.68 20.56
CA LYS A 258 2.77 9.63 22.01
C LYS A 258 2.85 8.21 22.59
N ARG A 259 3.18 7.22 21.75
CA ARG A 259 3.50 5.84 22.16
C ARG A 259 4.69 5.38 21.34
N LYS A 260 5.73 4.89 22.00
CA LYS A 260 6.85 4.24 21.32
C LYS A 260 6.38 2.88 20.77
N PRO A 261 6.64 2.56 19.49
CA PRO A 261 6.33 1.23 18.95
C PRO A 261 7.11 0.13 19.67
N ASP A 262 6.46 -1.02 19.86
CA ASP A 262 7.03 -2.24 20.43
C ASP A 262 7.99 -2.93 19.46
N GLY A 263 7.85 -2.66 18.16
CA GLY A 263 8.75 -3.18 17.13
C GLY A 263 8.56 -2.53 15.76
N VAL A 264 9.46 -2.89 14.85
CA VAL A 264 9.40 -2.48 13.44
C VAL A 264 9.15 -3.72 12.59
N LEU A 265 8.19 -3.62 11.67
CA LEU A 265 7.84 -4.65 10.69
C LEU A 265 8.12 -4.12 9.27
N PRO A 266 9.37 -4.22 8.77
CA PRO A 266 9.71 -3.72 7.44
C PRO A 266 8.93 -4.44 6.34
N ASN A 267 8.51 -3.69 5.33
CA ASN A 267 7.77 -4.25 4.20
C ASN A 267 8.68 -5.17 3.35
N GLY A 268 8.32 -6.44 3.27
CA GLY A 268 8.97 -7.43 2.43
C GLY A 268 8.40 -7.48 1.01
N LEU A 269 9.18 -8.05 0.09
CA LEU A 269 8.75 -8.40 -1.27
C LEU A 269 9.02 -9.88 -1.51
N ASN A 270 8.17 -10.52 -2.31
CA ASN A 270 8.43 -11.88 -2.78
C ASN A 270 9.56 -11.81 -3.81
N VAL A 271 10.78 -12.05 -3.35
CA VAL A 271 11.94 -12.23 -4.22
C VAL A 271 11.89 -13.66 -4.75
N VAL A 272 10.90 -13.96 -5.60
CA VAL A 272 10.96 -15.16 -6.43
C VAL A 272 12.09 -14.91 -7.42
N LYS A 273 13.27 -15.39 -7.03
CA LYS A 273 14.58 -15.09 -7.59
C LYS A 273 14.57 -15.12 -9.12
N PHE A 274 15.01 -14.02 -9.74
CA PHE A 274 15.62 -14.01 -11.06
C PHE A 274 16.56 -15.21 -11.17
N SER A 275 16.17 -16.21 -11.94
CA SER A 275 16.67 -17.59 -11.84
C SER A 275 18.11 -17.78 -12.32
N ALA A 276 18.77 -16.72 -12.80
CA ALA A 276 20.20 -16.72 -13.07
C ALA A 276 20.82 -15.32 -12.88
N MET A 277 21.95 -15.25 -12.18
CA MET A 277 22.69 -13.99 -11.95
C MET A 277 23.13 -13.28 -13.24
N HIS A 278 23.15 -13.93 -14.40
CA HIS A 278 23.49 -13.27 -15.67
C HIS A 278 22.24 -12.85 -16.46
N GLU A 279 21.07 -13.41 -16.16
CA GLU A 279 19.83 -13.10 -16.88
C GLU A 279 19.40 -11.66 -16.64
N PHE A 280 19.59 -11.12 -15.43
CA PHE A 280 19.29 -9.71 -15.16
C PHE A 280 20.19 -8.75 -15.96
N GLN A 281 21.44 -9.12 -16.25
CA GLN A 281 22.35 -8.32 -17.08
C GLN A 281 21.91 -8.34 -18.54
N ASN A 282 21.48 -9.50 -19.03
CA ASN A 282 20.88 -9.60 -20.37
C ASN A 282 19.59 -8.78 -20.46
N LEU A 283 18.72 -8.84 -19.45
CA LEU A 283 17.51 -8.03 -19.37
C LEU A 283 17.83 -6.53 -19.29
N HIS A 284 18.91 -6.14 -18.60
CA HIS A 284 19.39 -4.77 -18.58
C HIS A 284 19.78 -4.31 -19.99
N ALA A 285 20.61 -5.06 -20.72
CA ALA A 285 21.01 -4.70 -22.08
C ALA A 285 19.80 -4.60 -23.04
N VAL A 286 18.90 -5.59 -23.00
CA VAL A 286 17.69 -5.61 -23.84
C VAL A 286 16.76 -4.44 -23.52
N SER A 287 16.58 -4.11 -22.23
CA SER A 287 15.74 -2.99 -21.80
C SER A 287 16.40 -1.64 -22.09
N LYS A 288 17.72 -1.53 -21.92
CA LYS A 288 18.52 -0.34 -22.26
C LYS A 288 18.39 -0.02 -23.73
N GLU A 289 18.41 -1.01 -24.62
CA GLU A 289 18.21 -0.78 -26.06
C GLU A 289 16.79 -0.27 -26.38
N ARG A 290 15.75 -0.63 -25.61
CA ARG A 290 14.42 -0.01 -25.77
C ARG A 290 14.47 1.48 -25.40
N ILE A 291 15.19 1.83 -24.33
CA ILE A 291 15.41 3.22 -23.93
C ILE A 291 16.23 3.95 -25.01
N HIS A 292 17.29 3.35 -25.55
CA HIS A 292 18.06 3.90 -26.68
C HIS A 292 17.15 4.27 -27.86
N ASN A 293 16.25 3.36 -28.25
CA ASN A 293 15.32 3.62 -29.35
C ASN A 293 14.39 4.81 -29.04
N PHE A 294 13.88 4.92 -27.81
CA PHE A 294 13.13 6.09 -27.39
C PHE A 294 13.97 7.38 -27.46
N ILE A 295 15.20 7.37 -26.95
CA ILE A 295 16.10 8.54 -26.94
C ILE A 295 16.45 9.01 -28.35
N ARG A 296 16.76 8.09 -29.28
CA ARG A 296 17.03 8.45 -30.69
C ARG A 296 15.85 9.20 -31.32
N GLY A 297 14.62 8.78 -31.03
CA GLY A 297 13.41 9.45 -31.51
C GLY A 297 13.11 10.77 -30.78
N HIS A 298 13.35 10.83 -29.47
CA HIS A 298 13.07 12.02 -28.66
C HIS A 298 14.05 13.17 -28.98
N PHE A 299 15.32 12.84 -29.22
CA PHE A 299 16.37 13.78 -29.62
C PHE A 299 16.55 13.85 -31.15
N TYR A 300 15.54 13.47 -31.93
CA TYR A 300 15.64 13.54 -33.38
C TYR A 300 15.97 14.97 -33.85
N GLY A 301 17.01 15.12 -34.67
CA GLY A 301 17.55 16.42 -35.11
C GLY A 301 18.60 17.03 -34.18
N HIS A 302 18.73 16.52 -32.95
CA HIS A 302 19.66 17.00 -31.91
C HIS A 302 20.40 15.84 -31.23
N TYR A 303 20.55 14.72 -31.93
CA TYR A 303 21.24 13.54 -31.42
C TYR A 303 22.73 13.67 -31.73
N ASP A 304 23.45 14.39 -30.86
CA ASP A 304 24.86 14.78 -30.98
C ASP A 304 25.78 14.11 -29.94
N PHE A 305 25.28 13.10 -29.22
CA PHE A 305 25.99 12.39 -28.17
C PHE A 305 25.98 10.86 -28.38
N ASP A 306 26.94 10.17 -27.76
CA ASP A 306 27.09 8.72 -27.84
C ASP A 306 26.27 7.99 -26.75
N LEU A 307 25.40 7.07 -27.17
CA LEU A 307 24.58 6.25 -26.26
C LEU A 307 25.40 5.24 -25.47
N GLU A 308 26.54 4.78 -26.00
CA GLU A 308 27.44 3.90 -25.25
C GLU A 308 28.06 4.64 -24.06
N ASN A 309 28.26 5.96 -24.19
CA ASN A 309 28.71 6.84 -23.12
C ASN A 309 27.57 7.67 -22.50
N THR A 310 26.36 7.09 -22.46
CA THR A 310 25.18 7.70 -21.83
C THR A 310 24.68 6.85 -20.66
N LEU A 311 24.42 7.52 -19.53
CA LEU A 311 23.78 6.95 -18.34
C LEU A 311 22.32 7.39 -18.23
N TYR A 312 21.47 6.46 -17.79
CA TYR A 312 20.06 6.71 -17.55
C TYR A 312 19.77 6.79 -16.06
N PHE A 313 19.45 7.98 -15.59
CA PHE A 313 18.95 8.20 -14.23
C PHE A 313 17.43 8.28 -14.27
N PHE A 314 16.76 7.84 -13.21
CA PHE A 314 15.33 8.03 -13.10
C PHE A 314 14.87 8.21 -11.66
N THR A 315 13.79 8.96 -11.49
CA THR A 315 12.98 8.97 -10.28
C THR A 315 11.54 8.64 -10.67
N ALA A 316 10.85 7.85 -9.85
CA ALA A 316 9.52 7.37 -10.15
C ALA A 316 8.65 7.28 -8.89
N GLY A 317 7.35 7.56 -9.03
CA GLY A 317 6.39 7.43 -7.94
C GLY A 317 5.18 8.33 -8.08
N ARG A 318 4.40 8.46 -7.00
CA ARG A 318 3.34 9.46 -6.92
C ARG A 318 3.92 10.86 -7.09
N TYR A 319 3.14 11.76 -7.67
CA TYR A 319 3.56 13.14 -7.85
C TYR A 319 3.49 13.93 -6.53
N GLU A 320 4.54 13.77 -5.72
CA GLU A 320 4.74 14.52 -4.49
C GLU A 320 6.08 15.26 -4.59
N TYR A 321 6.07 16.47 -5.14
CA TYR A 321 7.26 17.21 -5.56
C TYR A 321 8.36 17.26 -4.49
N ARG A 322 8.00 17.56 -3.24
CA ARG A 322 8.96 17.63 -2.12
C ARG A 322 9.17 16.31 -1.41
N ASN A 323 8.09 15.59 -1.06
CA ASN A 323 8.21 14.34 -0.30
C ASN A 323 8.96 13.24 -1.07
N LYS A 324 8.90 13.24 -2.40
CA LYS A 324 9.68 12.34 -3.26
C LYS A 324 11.02 12.93 -3.71
N GLY A 325 11.35 14.15 -3.27
CA GLY A 325 12.62 14.80 -3.55
C GLY A 325 12.82 15.15 -5.02
N LEU A 326 11.75 15.44 -5.77
CA LEU A 326 11.87 15.85 -7.18
C LEU A 326 12.57 17.19 -7.30
N ASP A 327 12.33 18.10 -6.36
CA ASP A 327 13.06 19.36 -6.20
C ASP A 327 14.57 19.13 -6.06
N MET A 328 14.97 18.30 -5.10
CA MET A 328 16.38 17.98 -4.87
C MET A 328 17.00 17.23 -6.05
N PHE A 329 16.25 16.33 -6.70
CA PHE A 329 16.71 15.60 -7.87
C PHE A 329 17.04 16.54 -9.03
N ILE A 330 16.16 17.48 -9.36
CA ILE A 330 16.37 18.45 -10.44
C ILE A 330 17.53 19.41 -10.11
N GLU A 331 17.58 19.96 -8.90
CA GLU A 331 18.66 20.86 -8.47
C GLU A 331 20.03 20.15 -8.51
N SER A 332 20.07 18.89 -8.06
CA SER A 332 21.30 18.09 -8.09
C SER A 332 21.76 17.79 -9.50
N LEU A 333 20.84 17.54 -10.44
CA LEU A 333 21.15 17.34 -11.85
C LEU A 333 21.74 18.60 -12.49
N GLN A 334 21.27 19.78 -12.12
CA GLN A 334 21.86 21.02 -12.63
C GLN A 334 23.30 21.22 -12.12
N ARG A 335 23.56 21.01 -10.83
CA ARG A 335 24.92 21.08 -10.29
C ARG A 335 25.84 20.01 -10.89
N LEU A 336 25.30 18.83 -11.19
CA LEU A 336 26.04 17.78 -11.90
C LEU A 336 26.40 18.22 -13.33
N ASN A 337 25.45 18.80 -14.06
CA ASN A 337 25.66 19.33 -15.40
C ASN A 337 26.80 20.37 -15.45
N GLU A 338 26.82 21.32 -14.50
CA GLU A 338 27.91 22.30 -14.36
C GLU A 338 29.26 21.63 -14.11
N LYS A 339 29.32 20.63 -13.23
CA LYS A 339 30.54 19.88 -12.93
C LYS A 339 31.05 19.10 -14.15
N LEU A 340 30.16 18.41 -14.86
CA LEU A 340 30.54 17.64 -16.06
C LEU A 340 31.12 18.55 -17.14
N LYS A 341 30.52 19.72 -17.36
CA LYS A 341 31.04 20.74 -18.29
C LYS A 341 32.40 21.27 -17.83
N ALA A 342 32.54 21.62 -16.55
CA ALA A 342 33.78 22.16 -16.00
C ALA A 342 34.97 21.18 -16.11
N THR A 343 34.73 19.87 -15.98
CA THR A 343 35.77 18.85 -16.14
C THR A 343 35.93 18.37 -17.58
N GLY A 344 35.16 18.90 -18.54
CA GLY A 344 35.17 18.44 -19.93
C GLY A 344 34.80 16.96 -20.09
N SER A 345 33.88 16.45 -19.26
CA SER A 345 33.48 15.05 -19.33
C SER A 345 32.77 14.75 -20.66
N ASN A 346 33.09 13.62 -21.27
CA ASN A 346 32.40 13.11 -22.46
C ASN A 346 31.11 12.33 -22.11
N MET A 347 30.82 12.13 -20.82
CA MET A 347 29.66 11.37 -20.34
C MET A 347 28.37 12.18 -20.49
N THR A 348 27.34 11.55 -21.03
CA THR A 348 26.00 12.13 -21.09
C THR A 348 25.10 11.49 -20.04
N VAL A 349 24.26 12.29 -19.37
CA VAL A 349 23.24 11.78 -18.44
C VAL A 349 21.88 12.19 -18.98
N VAL A 350 21.01 11.20 -19.21
CA VAL A 350 19.58 11.46 -19.48
C VAL A 350 18.78 11.04 -18.25
N ALA A 351 18.11 12.00 -17.63
CA ALA A 351 17.35 11.80 -16.41
C ALA A 351 15.84 11.79 -16.69
N PHE A 352 15.16 10.70 -16.29
CA PHE A 352 13.71 10.54 -16.41
C PHE A 352 13.00 10.90 -15.11
N ILE A 353 11.88 11.63 -15.21
CA ILE A 353 10.96 11.88 -14.09
C ILE A 353 9.63 11.19 -14.43
N ILE A 354 9.33 10.11 -13.71
CA ILE A 354 8.19 9.22 -14.00
C ILE A 354 7.15 9.38 -12.89
N THR A 355 6.40 10.47 -12.94
CA THR A 355 5.36 10.78 -11.96
C THR A 355 4.04 11.12 -12.67
N PRO A 356 2.92 10.44 -12.35
CA PRO A 356 1.64 10.74 -12.97
C PRO A 356 1.17 12.17 -12.66
N ALA A 357 0.80 12.92 -13.70
CA ALA A 357 0.24 14.26 -13.61
C ALA A 357 -0.97 14.37 -14.55
N GLU A 358 -1.77 15.42 -14.38
CA GLU A 358 -2.81 15.76 -15.35
C GLU A 358 -2.18 16.10 -16.70
N THR A 359 -2.63 15.43 -17.77
CA THR A 359 -2.04 15.55 -19.11
C THR A 359 -3.10 15.39 -20.20
N HIS A 360 -2.85 15.97 -21.37
CA HIS A 360 -3.68 15.83 -22.57
C HIS A 360 -3.02 14.89 -23.60
N SER A 361 -2.64 13.68 -23.17
CA SER A 361 -1.92 12.68 -23.98
C SER A 361 -0.53 13.16 -24.44
N PHE A 362 0.08 12.45 -25.39
CA PHE A 362 1.43 12.72 -25.91
C PHE A 362 1.47 13.93 -26.84
N THR A 363 2.58 14.67 -26.84
CA THR A 363 2.79 15.77 -27.78
C THR A 363 3.03 15.25 -29.21
N VAL A 364 2.55 16.00 -30.21
CA VAL A 364 2.73 15.67 -31.63
C VAL A 364 4.22 15.56 -32.00
N GLU A 365 5.06 16.40 -31.40
CA GLU A 365 6.52 16.39 -31.60
C GLU A 365 7.14 15.06 -31.18
N THR A 366 6.77 14.55 -29.99
CA THR A 366 7.28 13.25 -29.51
C THR A 366 6.86 12.13 -30.45
N LEU A 367 5.59 12.11 -30.89
CA LEU A 367 5.08 11.10 -31.82
C LEU A 367 5.77 11.17 -33.19
N LYS A 368 5.98 12.38 -33.71
CA LYS A 368 6.67 12.62 -34.98
C LYS A 368 8.11 12.11 -34.94
N GLY A 369 8.86 12.44 -33.88
CA GLY A 369 10.25 11.99 -33.71
C GLY A 369 10.37 10.47 -33.73
N GLN A 370 9.49 9.77 -33.00
CA GLN A 370 9.46 8.30 -33.00
C GLN A 370 9.10 7.72 -34.38
N ALA A 371 8.12 8.31 -35.08
CA ALA A 371 7.70 7.85 -36.40
C ALA A 371 8.82 7.98 -37.44
N VAL A 372 9.52 9.12 -37.46
CA VAL A 372 10.62 9.37 -38.41
C VAL A 372 11.79 8.42 -38.17
N VAL A 373 12.20 8.22 -36.91
CA VAL A 373 13.29 7.28 -36.59
C VAL A 373 12.91 5.84 -36.91
N LYS A 374 11.64 5.46 -36.71
CA LYS A 374 11.14 4.14 -37.11
C LYS A 374 11.24 3.93 -38.62
N GLN A 375 10.78 4.90 -39.41
CA GLN A 375 10.85 4.82 -40.89
C GLN A 375 12.30 4.75 -41.39
N LEU A 376 13.20 5.52 -40.77
CA LEU A 376 14.63 5.45 -41.07
C LEU A 376 15.18 4.05 -40.82
N LYS A 377 14.85 3.44 -39.67
CA LYS A 377 15.28 2.09 -39.31
C LYS A 377 14.76 1.03 -40.29
N GLU A 378 13.50 1.12 -40.70
CA GLU A 378 12.91 0.21 -41.69
C GLU A 378 13.62 0.34 -43.05
N THR A 379 13.85 1.56 -43.51
CA THR A 379 14.55 1.83 -44.78
C THR A 379 15.98 1.26 -44.77
N VAL A 380 16.73 1.46 -43.68
CA VAL A 380 18.08 0.90 -43.53
C VAL A 380 18.05 -0.62 -43.52
N THR A 381 17.05 -1.23 -42.87
CA THR A 381 16.87 -2.68 -42.81
C THR A 381 16.65 -3.27 -44.21
N ASP A 382 15.82 -2.63 -45.03
CA ASP A 382 15.56 -3.07 -46.39
C ASP A 382 16.81 -2.95 -47.29
N ILE A 383 17.58 -1.87 -47.13
CA ILE A 383 18.85 -1.70 -47.83
C ILE A 383 19.85 -2.78 -47.40
N ALA A 384 19.96 -3.05 -46.09
CA ALA A 384 20.86 -4.07 -45.56
C ALA A 384 20.54 -5.47 -46.11
N LYS A 385 19.26 -5.85 -46.17
CA LYS A 385 18.83 -7.12 -46.80
C LYS A 385 19.23 -7.21 -48.26
N ARG A 386 19.04 -6.12 -49.03
CA ARG A 386 19.47 -6.10 -50.44
C ARG A 386 20.99 -6.23 -50.58
N MET A 387 21.75 -5.61 -49.69
CA MET A 387 23.22 -5.75 -49.66
C MET A 387 23.64 -7.18 -49.31
N GLU A 388 23.00 -7.79 -48.31
CA GLU A 388 23.21 -9.18 -47.90
C GLU A 388 23.01 -10.14 -49.08
N THR A 389 21.89 -10.04 -49.79
CA THR A 389 21.63 -10.88 -50.99
C THR A 389 22.72 -10.71 -52.05
N ARG A 390 23.08 -9.46 -52.39
CA ARG A 390 24.10 -9.18 -53.41
C ARG A 390 25.50 -9.68 -53.01
N LEU A 391 25.82 -9.59 -51.72
CA LEU A 391 27.11 -10.07 -51.19
C LEU A 391 27.17 -11.60 -51.26
N PHE A 392 26.09 -12.28 -50.86
CA PHE A 392 25.97 -13.73 -50.93
C PHE A 392 26.10 -14.22 -52.38
N GLU A 393 25.37 -13.61 -53.32
CA GLU A 393 25.44 -13.98 -54.74
C GLU A 393 26.83 -13.82 -55.34
N LYS A 394 27.58 -12.80 -54.92
CA LYS A 394 28.97 -12.59 -55.38
C LYS A 394 29.96 -13.54 -54.73
N ALA A 395 29.77 -13.90 -53.46
CA ALA A 395 30.67 -14.80 -52.75
C ALA A 395 30.44 -16.28 -53.12
N ALA A 396 29.22 -16.63 -53.55
CA ALA A 396 28.86 -17.97 -53.99
C ALA A 396 29.21 -18.29 -55.45
N ARG A 397 29.61 -17.28 -56.24
CA ARG A 397 30.18 -17.41 -57.58
C ARG A 397 31.69 -17.39 -57.50
#